data_AF-A0A258SFG8-F1
#
_entry.id   AF-A0A258SFG8-F1
#
_cell.length_a   1.000
_cell.length_b   1.000
_cell.length_c   1.000
_cell.angle_alpha   90.00
_cell.angle_beta   90.00
_cell.angle_gamma   90.00
#
_symmetry.space_group_name_H-M   'P 1'
#
loop_
_entity.id
_entity.type
_entity.pdbx_description
1 polymer ?
#
loop_
_entity_poly.entity_id
_entity_poly.type
_entity_poly.pdbx_seq_one_letter_code
_entity_poly.pdbx_strand_id
1 'polypeptide(L)'
;MTALPKFAPDDREKISHVVDAINRMTETDLDHLNAWQDLMDLSSATIFEAIDADPDSVVIDREGKFEALASVYVMLAYGSSRDPVTMSDEYLATVRGVLDGTAASITEAHVDTSSFYE
;
A
#
# COMPACT_ATOMS: atom_id res chain seq x y z
N MET A 1 19.54 -1.48 26.20
CA MET A 1 18.42 -1.63 25.24
C MET A 1 17.42 -0.55 25.56
N THR A 2 17.43 0.55 24.81
CA THR A 2 16.50 1.65 25.02
C THR A 2 15.20 1.26 24.34
N ALA A 3 14.11 1.14 25.11
CA ALA A 3 12.78 0.94 24.55
C ALA A 3 12.47 2.11 23.60
N LEU A 4 12.03 1.80 22.38
CA LEU A 4 11.50 2.80 21.47
C LEU A 4 10.35 3.53 22.18
N PRO A 5 10.30 4.87 22.14
CA PRO A 5 9.24 5.61 22.79
C PRO A 5 7.90 5.19 22.20
N LYS A 6 6.97 4.79 23.08
CA LYS A 6 5.58 4.53 22.75
C LYS A 6 4.98 5.84 22.21
N PHE A 7 4.52 5.84 20.96
CA PHE A 7 3.96 7.01 20.27
C PHE A 7 3.07 7.86 21.18
N ALA A 8 3.24 9.20 21.14
CA ALA A 8 2.39 10.11 21.89
C ALA A 8 0.93 10.00 21.39
N PRO A 9 -0.08 10.36 22.20
CA PRO A 9 -1.49 10.27 21.78
C PRO A 9 -1.79 10.98 20.45
N ASP A 10 -1.22 12.18 20.24
CA ASP A 10 -1.37 12.96 19.00
C ASP A 10 -0.75 12.25 17.78
N ASP A 11 0.31 11.46 17.98
CA ASP A 11 0.92 10.69 16.90
C ASP A 11 0.01 9.53 16.47
N ARG A 12 -0.76 8.95 17.40
CA ARG A 12 -1.69 7.86 17.07
C ARG A 12 -2.85 8.32 16.20
N GLU A 13 -3.38 9.51 16.47
CA GLU A 13 -4.44 10.09 15.65
C GLU A 13 -3.93 10.37 14.23
N LYS A 14 -2.74 10.97 14.10
CA LYS A 14 -2.10 11.20 12.81
C LYS A 14 -1.83 9.90 12.04
N ILE A 15 -1.30 8.88 12.71
CA ILE A 15 -1.07 7.55 12.13
C ILE A 15 -2.39 6.96 11.62
N SER A 16 -3.47 7.06 12.41
CA SER A 16 -4.78 6.55 11.99
C SER A 16 -5.31 7.22 10.73
N HIS A 17 -5.08 8.53 10.54
CA HIS A 17 -5.48 9.23 9.32
C HIS A 17 -4.67 8.80 8.10
N VAL A 18 -3.37 8.52 8.28
CA VAL A 18 -2.53 7.98 7.20
C VAL A 18 -2.98 6.57 6.83
N VAL A 19 -3.16 5.68 7.81
CA VAL A 19 -3.63 4.30 7.59
C VAL A 19 -5.00 4.30 6.91
N ASP A 20 -5.96 5.10 7.39
CA ASP A 20 -7.28 5.20 6.80
C ASP A 20 -7.24 5.71 5.35
N ALA A 21 -6.34 6.63 5.02
CA ALA A 21 -6.19 7.13 3.66
C ALA A 21 -5.61 6.07 2.73
N ILE A 22 -4.59 5.33 3.17
CA ILE A 22 -3.99 4.24 2.39
C ILE A 22 -5.01 3.12 2.18
N ASN A 23 -5.70 2.67 3.23
CA ASN A 23 -6.67 1.56 3.16
C ASN A 23 -7.91 1.88 2.31
N ARG A 24 -8.12 3.15 1.94
CA ARG A 24 -9.20 3.59 1.05
C ARG A 24 -8.76 3.73 -0.41
N MET A 25 -7.48 3.56 -0.71
CA MET A 25 -7.02 3.61 -2.10
C MET A 25 -7.68 2.49 -2.90
N THR A 26 -7.95 2.82 -4.15
CA THR A 26 -8.52 1.92 -5.15
C THR A 26 -7.48 1.57 -6.20
N GLU A 27 -7.82 0.62 -7.08
CA GLU A 27 -7.04 0.34 -8.29
C GLU A 27 -6.75 1.62 -9.10
N THR A 28 -7.75 2.49 -9.26
CA THR A 28 -7.61 3.76 -9.98
C THR A 28 -6.60 4.70 -9.31
N ASP A 29 -6.53 4.71 -7.98
CA ASP A 29 -5.54 5.53 -7.27
C ASP A 29 -4.13 4.98 -7.49
N LEU A 30 -3.95 3.66 -7.44
CA LEU A 30 -2.67 3.00 -7.74
C LEU A 30 -2.24 3.24 -9.20
N ASP A 31 -3.18 3.22 -10.15
CA ASP A 31 -2.92 3.51 -11.57
C ASP A 31 -2.48 4.97 -11.77
N HIS A 32 -3.17 5.93 -11.17
CA HIS A 32 -2.77 7.33 -11.20
C HIS A 32 -1.39 7.59 -10.58
N LEU A 33 -0.99 6.78 -9.60
CA LEU A 33 0.33 6.84 -8.96
C LEU A 33 1.41 6.05 -9.72
N ASN A 34 1.06 5.42 -10.86
CA ASN A 34 1.92 4.51 -11.63
C ASN A 34 2.41 3.29 -10.84
N ALA A 35 1.67 2.89 -9.80
CA ALA A 35 1.98 1.74 -8.96
C ALA A 35 1.23 0.46 -9.41
N TRP A 36 0.24 0.60 -10.29
CA TRP A 36 -0.58 -0.53 -10.76
C TRP A 36 0.05 -1.32 -11.92
N GLN A 37 0.89 -0.67 -12.75
CA GLN A 37 1.41 -1.28 -13.97
C GLN A 37 2.21 -2.56 -13.70
N ASP A 38 3.05 -2.55 -12.66
CA ASP A 38 3.87 -3.72 -12.30
C ASP A 38 3.02 -4.91 -11.85
N LEU A 39 1.83 -4.67 -11.28
CA LEU A 39 0.88 -5.72 -10.89
C LEU A 39 0.09 -6.28 -12.09
N MET A 40 -0.21 -5.44 -13.09
CA MET A 40 -0.85 -5.88 -14.33
C MET A 40 0.06 -6.79 -15.17
N ASP A 41 1.37 -6.59 -15.07
CA ASP A 41 2.34 -7.40 -15.81
C ASP A 41 2.46 -8.85 -15.27
N LEU A 42 1.91 -9.12 -14.07
CA LEU A 42 1.91 -10.45 -13.45
C LEU A 42 0.90 -11.42 -14.07
N SER A 43 -0.26 -10.91 -14.52
CA SER A 43 -1.32 -11.72 -15.11
C SER A 43 -2.19 -10.90 -16.06
N SER A 44 -2.66 -11.54 -17.15
CA SER A 44 -3.61 -10.93 -18.09
C SER A 44 -4.97 -10.56 -17.49
N ALA A 45 -5.23 -10.96 -16.25
CA ALA A 45 -6.46 -10.66 -15.51
C ALA A 45 -6.17 -10.46 -14.02
N THR A 46 -5.21 -9.59 -13.69
CA THR A 46 -5.00 -9.10 -12.32
C THR A 46 -6.21 -8.29 -11.85
N ILE A 47 -6.74 -8.62 -10.67
CA ILE A 47 -7.86 -7.90 -10.04
C ILE A 47 -7.38 -7.35 -8.70
N PHE A 48 -7.55 -6.05 -8.47
CA PHE A 48 -7.28 -5.45 -7.17
C PHE A 48 -8.32 -5.89 -6.14
N GLU A 49 -7.86 -6.35 -4.96
CA GLU A 49 -8.75 -6.72 -3.86
C GLU A 49 -8.75 -5.65 -2.78
N ALA A 50 -7.57 -5.31 -2.25
CA ALA A 50 -7.41 -4.35 -1.17
C ALA A 50 -5.97 -3.84 -1.06
N ILE A 51 -5.78 -2.80 -0.25
CA ILE A 51 -4.50 -2.41 0.30
C ILE A 51 -4.66 -2.22 1.81
N ASP A 52 -3.67 -2.67 2.58
CA ASP A 52 -3.69 -2.56 4.05
C ASP A 52 -2.35 -2.03 4.56
N ALA A 53 -2.37 -0.83 5.15
CA ALA A 53 -1.20 -0.19 5.71
C ALA A 53 -0.84 -0.75 7.09
N ASP A 54 0.45 -1.00 7.33
CA ASP A 54 0.94 -1.35 8.65
C ASP A 54 1.07 -0.08 9.52
N PRO A 55 0.26 0.08 10.58
CA PRO A 55 0.30 1.26 11.45
C PRO A 55 1.65 1.44 12.15
N ASP A 56 2.38 0.35 12.40
CA ASP A 56 3.68 0.39 13.08
C ASP A 56 4.81 0.82 12.13
N SER A 57 4.57 0.79 10.81
CA SER A 57 5.52 1.23 9.78
C SER A 57 5.45 2.74 9.49
N VAL A 58 4.39 3.42 9.95
CA VAL A 58 4.14 4.82 9.59
C VAL A 58 5.16 5.74 10.26
N VAL A 59 5.91 6.47 9.44
CA VAL A 59 6.83 7.52 9.87
C VAL A 59 6.35 8.86 9.34
N ILE A 60 6.19 9.85 10.21
CA ILE A 60 5.77 11.21 9.86
C ILE A 60 6.86 12.19 10.31
N ASP A 61 7.34 13.04 9.40
CA ASP A 61 8.35 14.04 9.71
C ASP A 61 7.75 15.35 10.28
N ARG A 62 8.62 16.31 10.58
CA ARG A 62 8.20 17.61 11.16
C ARG A 62 7.47 18.51 10.16
N GLU A 63 7.58 18.24 8.87
CA GLU A 63 6.92 18.95 7.78
C GLU A 63 5.58 18.30 7.39
N GLY A 64 5.22 17.19 8.06
CA GLY A 64 4.01 16.42 7.78
C GLY A 64 4.16 15.43 6.63
N LYS A 65 5.36 15.23 6.07
CA LYS A 65 5.57 14.18 5.08
C LYS A 65 5.54 12.83 5.77
N PHE A 66 4.89 11.85 5.15
CA PHE A 66 4.83 10.50 5.67
C PHE A 66 5.36 9.46 4.69
N GLU A 67 5.87 8.38 5.24
CA GLU A 67 6.16 7.12 4.56
C GLU A 67 5.55 5.98 5.38
N ALA A 68 4.96 5.00 4.70
CA ALA A 68 4.35 3.82 5.31
C ALA A 68 4.55 2.61 4.41
N LEU A 69 4.60 1.42 5.03
CA LEU A 69 4.49 0.14 4.34
C LEU A 69 3.03 -0.30 4.31
N ALA A 70 2.65 -0.98 3.23
CA ALA A 70 1.33 -1.57 3.07
C ALA A 70 1.42 -2.91 2.32
N SER A 71 0.46 -3.78 2.53
CA SER A 71 0.27 -4.98 1.72
C SER A 71 -0.80 -4.70 0.66
N VAL A 72 -0.50 -4.94 -0.61
CA VAL A 72 -1.45 -4.88 -1.72
C VAL A 72 -1.89 -6.30 -2.05
N TYR A 73 -3.19 -6.54 -1.92
CA TYR A 73 -3.83 -7.81 -2.19
C TYR A 73 -4.41 -7.80 -3.60
N VAL A 74 -4.03 -8.79 -4.40
CA VAL A 74 -4.52 -8.96 -5.76
C VAL A 74 -4.94 -10.40 -6.00
N MET A 75 -5.91 -10.59 -6.89
CA MET A 75 -6.23 -11.89 -7.45
C MET A 75 -5.56 -12.01 -8.82
N LEU A 76 -4.75 -13.05 -8.99
CA LEU A 76 -4.05 -13.35 -10.23
C LEU A 76 -4.69 -14.55 -10.92
N ALA A 77 -4.83 -14.49 -12.24
CA ALA A 77 -5.25 -15.63 -13.05
C ALA A 77 -4.03 -16.36 -13.60
N TYR A 78 -3.89 -17.62 -13.19
CA TYR A 78 -2.86 -18.55 -13.65
C TYR A 78 -3.45 -19.54 -14.65
N GLY A 79 -2.60 -20.09 -15.52
CA GLY A 79 -3.00 -21.10 -16.50
C GLY A 79 -3.42 -20.55 -17.86
N SER A 80 -4.08 -21.38 -18.67
CA SER A 80 -4.47 -21.00 -20.04
C SER A 80 -5.87 -20.44 -20.08
N SER A 81 -6.21 -19.67 -21.12
CA SER A 81 -7.54 -19.05 -21.31
C SER A 81 -8.71 -20.04 -21.32
N ARG A 82 -8.45 -21.35 -21.42
CA ARG A 82 -9.47 -22.41 -21.41
C ARG A 82 -9.78 -22.94 -20.01
N ASP A 83 -8.88 -22.74 -19.05
CA ASP A 83 -9.02 -23.21 -17.67
C ASP A 83 -8.17 -22.33 -16.72
N PRO A 84 -8.60 -21.08 -16.46
CA PRO A 84 -7.89 -20.19 -15.57
C PRO A 84 -8.11 -20.60 -14.11
N VAL A 85 -7.02 -20.69 -13.36
CA VAL A 85 -7.03 -20.85 -11.90
C VAL A 85 -6.75 -19.48 -11.29
N THR A 86 -7.71 -18.93 -10.54
CA THR A 86 -7.54 -17.65 -9.85
C THR A 86 -7.08 -17.87 -8.42
N MET A 87 -6.04 -17.15 -7.98
CA MET A 87 -5.54 -17.20 -6.62
C MET A 87 -5.22 -15.80 -6.10
N SER A 88 -5.50 -15.56 -4.83
CA SER A 88 -5.08 -14.33 -4.15
C SER A 88 -3.59 -14.38 -3.84
N ASP A 89 -2.96 -13.23 -3.95
CA ASP A 89 -1.55 -13.00 -3.68
C ASP A 89 -1.36 -11.63 -3.01
N GLU A 90 -0.24 -11.43 -2.33
CA GLU A 90 0.08 -10.18 -1.65
C GLU A 90 1.47 -9.65 -2.00
N TYR A 91 1.56 -8.33 -2.19
CA TYR A 91 2.79 -7.65 -2.54
C TYR A 91 3.03 -6.47 -1.60
N LEU A 92 4.29 -6.27 -1.21
CA LEU A 92 4.65 -5.16 -0.33
C LEU A 92 4.63 -3.86 -1.13
N ALA A 93 4.07 -2.81 -0.54
CA ALA A 93 4.07 -1.47 -1.10
C ALA A 93 4.70 -0.46 -0.14
N THR A 94 5.41 0.51 -0.70
CA THR A 94 5.82 1.72 -0.01
C THR A 94 4.92 2.86 -0.46
N VAL A 95 4.27 3.54 0.48
CA VAL A 95 3.36 4.66 0.21
C VAL A 95 3.89 5.92 0.86
N ARG A 96 3.90 7.02 0.10
CA ARG A 96 4.36 8.34 0.57
C ARG A 96 3.32 9.42 0.31
N GLY A 97 3.33 10.42 1.17
CA GLY A 97 2.41 11.54 1.05
C GLY A 97 2.68 12.66 2.03
N VAL A 98 1.68 13.53 2.17
CA VAL A 98 1.68 14.67 3.07
C VAL A 98 0.43 14.64 3.93
N LEU A 99 0.60 14.86 5.24
CA LEU A 99 -0.45 15.03 6.22
C LEU A 99 -0.56 16.51 6.60
N ASP A 100 -1.65 17.17 6.20
CA ASP A 100 -1.99 18.53 6.62
C ASP A 100 -3.11 18.48 7.67
N GLY A 101 -2.73 18.63 8.94
CA GLY A 101 -3.62 18.42 10.08
C GLY A 101 -4.09 16.97 10.16
N THR A 102 -5.33 16.71 9.70
CA THR A 102 -5.96 15.38 9.65
C THR A 102 -6.18 14.87 8.23
N ALA A 103 -5.82 15.66 7.21
CA ALA A 103 -5.99 15.29 5.82
C ALA A 103 -4.69 14.69 5.26
N ALA A 104 -4.67 13.37 5.07
CA ALA A 104 -3.58 12.69 4.38
C ALA A 104 -3.81 12.73 2.87
N SER A 105 -2.83 13.21 2.12
CA SER A 105 -2.78 13.20 0.66
C SER A 105 -1.64 12.31 0.20
N ILE A 106 -1.97 11.27 -0.54
CA ILE A 106 -0.99 10.31 -1.08
C ILE A 106 -0.44 10.87 -2.38
N THR A 107 0.88 10.89 -2.52
CA THR A 107 1.58 11.48 -3.67
C THR A 107 2.42 10.49 -4.44
N GLU A 108 2.78 9.36 -3.82
CA GLU A 108 3.58 8.32 -4.45
C GLU A 108 3.21 6.96 -3.81
N ALA A 109 3.17 5.93 -4.64
CA ALA A 109 3.10 4.54 -4.21
C ALA A 109 4.03 3.71 -5.10
N HIS A 110 4.66 2.69 -4.52
CA HIS A 110 5.48 1.74 -5.25
C HIS A 110 5.16 0.34 -4.72
N VAL A 111 4.88 -0.60 -5.61
CA VAL A 111 4.62 -2.01 -5.27
C VAL A 111 5.83 -2.83 -5.68
N ASP A 112 6.36 -3.62 -4.75
CA ASP A 112 7.44 -4.56 -5.01
C ASP A 112 6.87 -5.91 -5.44
N THR A 113 6.99 -6.20 -6.74
CA THR A 113 6.56 -7.47 -7.33
C THR A 113 7.70 -8.48 -7.48
N SER A 114 8.88 -8.22 -6.91
CA SER A 114 10.04 -9.10 -7.07
C SER A 114 9.78 -10.52 -6.57
N SER A 115 8.95 -10.67 -5.52
CA SER A 115 8.57 -11.95 -4.93
C SER A 115 7.90 -12.91 -5.92
N PHE A 116 7.30 -12.40 -7.01
CA PHE A 116 6.69 -13.22 -8.05
C PHE A 116 7.72 -13.97 -8.92
N TYR A 117 8.94 -13.42 -9.05
CA TYR A 117 9.98 -13.96 -9.94
C TYR A 117 10.98 -14.87 -9.23
N GLU A 118 10.83 -15.08 -7.90
CA GLU A 118 11.70 -15.91 -7.07
C GLU A 118 11.38 -17.41 -7.12
#